data_AF-A0A950JDN5-F1
#
_entry.id   AF-A0A950JDN5-F1
#
_cell.length_a   1.000
_cell.length_b   1.000
_cell.length_c   1.000
_cell.angle_alpha   90.00
_cell.angle_beta   90.00
_cell.angle_gamma   90.00
#
_symmetry.space_group_name_H-M   'P 1'
#
loop_
_entity.id
_entity.type
_entity.pdbx_description
1 polymer ?
#
loop_
_entity_poly.entity_id
_entity_poly.type
_entity_poly.pdbx_seq_one_letter_code
_entity_poly.pdbx_strand_id
1 'polypeptide(L)'
;MRMVPFIVATALALTLLPGREAAAAAYCAYGGGARGGGYENCGFHTWEQCLANISGMGGQCMRNPHDPALWGYPAAGAYPNRRR
;
A
#
# COMPACT_ATOMS: atom_id res chain seq x y z
N MET A 1 16.74 29.98 -24.54
CA MET A 1 17.35 28.65 -24.77
C MET A 1 18.17 28.11 -23.58
N ARG A 2 18.49 28.92 -22.56
CA ARG A 2 19.27 28.49 -21.37
C ARG A 2 18.56 27.52 -20.44
N MET A 3 17.24 27.38 -20.55
CA MET A 3 16.41 26.51 -19.71
C MET A 3 16.38 25.05 -20.19
N VAL A 4 16.66 24.82 -21.48
CA VAL A 4 16.67 23.48 -22.09
C VAL A 4 17.62 22.51 -21.38
N PRO A 5 18.88 22.87 -21.04
CA PRO A 5 19.75 21.94 -20.31
C PRO A 5 19.25 21.61 -18.91
N PHE A 6 18.57 22.54 -18.22
CA PHE A 6 18.00 22.29 -16.90
C PHE A 6 16.84 21.29 -16.95
N ILE A 7 15.95 21.43 -17.93
CA ILE A 7 14.80 20.53 -18.11
C ILE A 7 15.30 19.10 -18.43
N VAL A 8 16.29 18.98 -19.32
CA VAL A 8 16.88 17.68 -19.67
C VAL A 8 17.56 17.05 -18.46
N ALA A 9 18.33 17.82 -17.69
CA ALA A 9 19.00 17.32 -16.49
C ALA A 9 18.00 16.81 -15.43
N THR A 10 16.90 17.53 -15.20
CA THR A 10 15.86 17.10 -14.24
C THR A 10 15.11 15.85 -14.70
N ALA A 11 14.81 15.74 -16.00
CA ALA A 11 14.14 14.56 -16.54
C ALA A 11 15.03 13.32 -16.47
N LEU A 12 16.33 13.47 -16.74
CA LEU A 12 17.29 12.38 -16.62
C LEU A 12 17.46 11.95 -15.16
N ALA A 13 17.51 12.89 -14.22
CA ALA A 13 17.59 12.59 -12.80
C ALA A 13 16.39 11.77 -12.29
N LEU A 14 15.19 12.00 -12.83
CA LEU A 14 13.99 11.26 -12.47
C LEU A 14 14.05 9.77 -12.85
N THR A 15 14.77 9.42 -13.93
CA THR A 15 14.96 8.01 -14.33
C THR A 15 15.91 7.22 -13.44
N LEU A 16 16.71 7.92 -12.61
CA LEU A 16 17.68 7.30 -11.70
C LEU A 16 17.09 6.98 -10.32
N LEU A 17 15.82 7.32 -10.07
CA LEU A 17 15.21 6.98 -8.79
C LEU A 17 15.04 5.46 -8.69
N PRO A 18 15.50 4.84 -7.59
CA PRO A 18 15.21 3.43 -7.35
C PRO A 18 13.70 3.23 -7.21
N GLY A 19 13.20 2.17 -7.86
CA GLY A 19 11.86 1.68 -7.61
C GLY A 19 11.72 1.23 -6.15
N ARG A 20 10.61 1.57 -5.51
CA ARG A 20 10.27 1.17 -4.15
C ARG A 20 9.13 0.17 -4.22
N GLU A 21 9.36 -1.00 -3.64
CA GLU A 21 8.34 -2.05 -3.50
C GLU A 21 7.23 -1.52 -2.58
N ALA A 22 5.98 -1.70 -3.00
CA ALA A 22 4.84 -1.34 -2.16
C ALA A 22 4.67 -2.42 -1.08
N ALA A 23 4.92 -2.06 0.18
CA ALA A 23 4.59 -2.93 1.31
C ALA A 23 3.07 -2.97 1.49
N ALA A 24 2.51 -4.18 1.63
CA ALA A 24 1.10 -4.33 1.99
C ALA A 24 0.84 -3.65 3.34
N ALA A 25 -0.28 -2.93 3.44
CA ALA A 25 -0.68 -2.35 4.72
C ALA A 25 -1.08 -3.46 5.71
N ALA A 26 -0.92 -3.22 7.01
CA ALA A 26 -1.10 -4.26 8.03
C ALA A 26 -2.58 -4.53 8.39
N TYR A 27 -3.48 -3.59 8.10
CA TYR A 27 -4.87 -3.65 8.55
C TYR A 27 -5.87 -3.29 7.45
N CYS A 28 -7.05 -3.92 7.51
CA CYS A 28 -8.19 -3.64 6.65
C CYS A 28 -9.42 -3.25 7.46
N ALA A 29 -10.16 -2.26 6.94
CA ALA A 29 -11.51 -1.93 7.39
C ALA A 29 -12.54 -2.64 6.51
N TYR A 30 -13.54 -3.22 7.14
CA TYR A 30 -14.70 -3.81 6.48
C TYR A 30 -15.97 -3.15 7.00
N GLY A 31 -16.95 -2.96 6.14
CA GLY A 31 -18.24 -2.41 6.55
C GLY A 31 -19.27 -2.49 5.44
N GLY A 32 -20.43 -1.87 5.68
CA GLY A 32 -21.60 -2.01 4.80
C GLY A 32 -22.51 -3.17 5.23
N GLY A 33 -23.81 -3.01 5.01
CA GLY A 33 -24.83 -3.99 5.38
C GLY A 33 -25.21 -4.93 4.24
N ALA A 34 -25.83 -6.06 4.57
CA ALA A 34 -26.24 -7.13 3.63
C ALA A 34 -27.10 -6.67 2.43
N ARG A 35 -27.64 -5.45 2.46
CA ARG A 35 -28.50 -4.86 1.42
C ARG A 35 -27.84 -3.73 0.61
N GLY A 36 -26.65 -3.25 1.01
CA GLY A 36 -26.00 -2.06 0.43
C GLY A 36 -24.65 -2.31 -0.25
N GLY A 37 -24.20 -3.57 -0.31
CA GLY A 37 -22.84 -3.92 -0.70
C GLY A 37 -21.87 -3.71 0.46
N GLY A 38 -21.00 -4.70 0.69
CA GLY A 38 -19.89 -4.56 1.61
C GLY A 38 -18.76 -3.78 0.97
N TYR A 39 -17.93 -3.13 1.79
CA TYR A 39 -16.65 -2.57 1.36
C TYR A 39 -15.51 -3.19 2.14
N GLU A 40 -14.35 -3.21 1.49
CA GLU A 40 -13.07 -3.58 2.06
C GLU A 40 -12.06 -2.49 1.71
N ASN A 41 -11.32 -2.01 2.70
CA ASN A 41 -10.24 -1.05 2.52
C ASN A 41 -9.02 -1.47 3.32
N CYS A 42 -7.99 -1.95 2.61
CA CYS A 42 -6.76 -2.50 3.16
C CYS A 42 -5.56 -1.54 3.13
N GLY A 43 -5.81 -0.23 3.16
CA GLY A 43 -4.77 0.80 3.06
C GLY A 43 -4.14 1.24 4.39
N PHE A 44 -4.41 0.56 5.51
CA PHE A 44 -4.03 1.06 6.84
C PHE A 44 -2.77 0.39 7.38
N HIS A 45 -1.76 1.19 7.71
CA HIS A 45 -0.50 0.71 8.28
C HIS A 45 -0.53 0.62 9.80
N THR A 46 -1.46 1.32 10.46
CA THR A 46 -1.68 1.19 11.91
C THR A 46 -3.14 0.88 12.25
N TRP A 47 -3.36 0.31 13.42
CA TRP A 47 -4.70 -0.03 13.90
C TRP A 47 -5.56 1.22 14.12
N GLU A 48 -4.94 2.28 14.63
CA GLU A 48 -5.58 3.57 14.90
C GLU A 48 -6.05 4.23 13.61
N GLN A 49 -5.30 4.10 12.51
CA GLN A 49 -5.73 4.59 11.20
C GLN A 49 -7.00 3.87 10.73
N CYS A 50 -7.07 2.55 10.93
CA CYS A 50 -8.27 1.79 10.60
C CYS A 50 -9.46 2.20 11.47
N LEU A 51 -9.26 2.33 12.80
CA LEU A 51 -10.30 2.76 13.73
C LEU A 51 -10.81 4.16 13.41
N ALA A 52 -9.91 5.09 13.09
CA ALA A 52 -10.26 6.44 12.69
C ALA A 52 -11.12 6.43 11.42
N ASN A 53 -10.83 5.55 10.48
CA ASN A 53 -11.65 5.38 9.27
C ASN A 53 -13.06 4.87 9.60
N ILE A 54 -13.23 3.83 10.41
CA ILE A 54 -14.57 3.29 10.69
C ILE A 54 -15.36 4.09 11.75
N SER A 55 -14.70 5.03 12.44
CA SER A 55 -15.33 5.89 13.44
C SER A 55 -16.49 6.70 12.83
N GLY A 56 -17.67 6.60 13.43
CA GLY A 56 -18.89 7.29 12.95
C GLY A 56 -19.56 6.67 11.72
N MET A 57 -18.85 5.87 10.91
CA MET A 57 -19.43 5.14 9.76
C MET A 57 -19.91 3.73 10.14
N GLY A 58 -19.30 3.13 11.16
CA GLY A 58 -19.48 1.72 11.50
C GLY A 58 -18.63 0.79 10.64
N GLY A 59 -18.47 -0.46 11.10
CA GLY A 59 -17.61 -1.46 10.47
C GLY A 59 -16.72 -2.17 11.48
N GLN A 60 -15.74 -2.90 10.96
CA GLN A 60 -14.80 -3.71 11.72
C GLN A 60 -13.41 -3.60 11.12
N CYS A 61 -12.41 -3.45 11.99
CA CYS A 61 -11.00 -3.52 11.62
C CYS A 61 -10.48 -4.94 11.84
N MET A 62 -9.63 -5.42 10.94
CA MET A 62 -8.96 -6.72 11.06
C MET A 62 -7.54 -6.64 10.49
N ARG A 63 -6.69 -7.63 10.79
CA ARG A 63 -5.40 -7.76 10.08
C ARG A 63 -5.65 -7.97 8.60
N ASN A 64 -4.77 -7.42 7.77
CA ASN A 64 -4.88 -7.55 6.33
C ASN A 64 -4.70 -8.99 5.87
N PRO A 65 -5.76 -9.69 5.40
CA PRO A 65 -5.66 -11.09 4.98
C PRO A 65 -4.85 -11.26 3.70
N HIS A 66 -4.57 -10.18 2.97
CA HIS A 66 -3.75 -10.18 1.77
C HIS A 66 -2.25 -9.96 2.06
N ASP A 67 -1.86 -9.81 3.33
CA ASP A 67 -0.45 -9.84 3.69
C ASP A 67 0.14 -11.24 3.43
N PRO A 68 1.12 -11.37 2.50
CA PRO A 68 1.76 -12.65 2.21
C PRO A 68 2.33 -13.33 3.47
N ALA A 69 2.78 -12.53 4.44
CA ALA A 69 3.36 -13.02 5.69
C ALA A 69 2.36 -13.84 6.52
N LEU A 70 1.05 -13.58 6.42
CA LEU A 70 0.03 -14.34 7.16
C LEU A 70 -0.21 -15.74 6.60
N TRP A 71 0.13 -15.99 5.33
CA TRP A 71 -0.03 -17.29 4.66
C TRP A 71 1.28 -18.11 4.63
N GLY A 72 2.30 -17.66 5.36
CA GLY A 72 3.63 -18.29 5.34
C GLY A 72 4.42 -18.03 4.05
N TYR A 73 3.94 -17.13 3.18
CA TYR A 73 4.75 -16.62 2.08
C TYR A 73 5.70 -15.53 2.60
N PRO A 74 6.94 -15.47 2.09
CA PRO A 74 7.82 -14.35 2.40
C PRO A 74 7.13 -13.05 1.99
N ALA A 75 7.20 -12.03 2.86
CA ALA A 75 6.67 -10.70 2.57
C ALA A 75 7.18 -10.21 1.20
N ALA A 76 6.36 -9.45 0.46
CA ALA A 76 6.80 -8.87 -0.81
C ALA A 76 8.13 -8.10 -0.61
N GLY A 77 9.19 -8.52 -1.31
CA GLY A 77 10.57 -8.04 -1.12
C GLY A 77 11.52 -8.99 -0.38
N ALA A 78 11.03 -10.05 0.27
CA ALA A 78 11.87 -11.08 0.90
C ALA A 78 12.27 -12.22 -0.06
N TYR A 79 11.81 -12.20 -1.31
CA TYR A 79 12.40 -13.06 -2.34
C TYR A 79 13.78 -12.51 -2.69
N PRO A 80 14.88 -13.24 -2.41
CA PRO A 80 16.19 -12.80 -2.83
C PRO A 80 16.19 -12.73 -4.35
N ASN A 81 16.34 -11.52 -4.88
CA ASN A 81 16.50 -11.29 -6.31
C ASN A 81 17.62 -12.21 -6.82
N ARG A 82 17.25 -13.29 -7.53
CA ARG A 82 18.21 -14.18 -8.20
C ARG A 82 18.75 -13.40 -9.39
N ARG A 83 19.72 -12.51 -9.15
CA ARG A 83 20.50 -11.84 -10.19
C ARG A 83 21.16 -12.94 -11.02
N ARG A 84 20.73 -13.08 -12.28
CA ARG A 84 21.49 -13.76 -13.34
C ARG A 84 22.25 -12.72 -14.12
#